data_AF-A0A937UA44-F1
#
_entry.id   AF-A0A937UA44-F1
#
_cell.length_a   1.000
_cell.length_b   1.000
_cell.length_c   1.000
_cell.angle_alpha   90.00
_cell.angle_beta   90.00
_cell.angle_gamma   90.00
#
_symmetry.space_group_name_H-M   'P 1'
#
loop_
_entity.id
_entity.type
_entity.pdbx_description
1 polymer ?
#
loop_
_entity_poly.entity_id
_entity_poly.type
_entity_poly.pdbx_seq_one_letter_code
_entity_poly.pdbx_strand_id
1 'polypeptide(L)'
;MSSQVRSCWWNCCAPDDKYFLGDEELLAIDAMEDSIAPLDDPTTTVRRLITRFELCYHEADKEAEQIAEAIGAGVCPAESNERPPGRKKELENCHCVLWRWCENQNAEDMNIDVAGVPADELVSFIGQPSPLKIWQVQRIVERVGEALDPSRPYHRMALDAGSHGEPGTCSPEEYYKNSADFLGQTVKTIIHDTVDGRQSKVSLAMAADLLMPCHWDFVGALATILRAIGGDLHPVRPFACCARNVKRSPLCERVKTISNTLGVFWKDENTAENIDRRLLAVLGAPTPKRRWLAASLDKTIRLHLSLPFDMDLS
;
A
#
# COMPACT_ATOMS: atom_id res chain seq x y z
N MET A 1 -28.01 -17.33 2.46
CA MET A 1 -26.62 -16.89 2.65
C MET A 1 -25.98 -16.80 1.28
N SER A 2 -25.46 -15.63 0.91
CA SER A 2 -24.70 -15.46 -0.33
C SER A 2 -23.45 -16.32 -0.25
N SER A 3 -23.16 -17.11 -1.29
CA SER A 3 -21.90 -17.86 -1.41
C SER A 3 -20.74 -16.99 -1.91
N GLN A 4 -20.94 -15.67 -1.99
CA GLN A 4 -19.98 -14.70 -2.52
C GLN A 4 -19.72 -13.60 -1.50
N VAL A 5 -18.44 -13.24 -1.35
CA VAL A 5 -17.97 -12.10 -0.56
C VAL A 5 -18.59 -10.82 -1.13
N ARG A 6 -19.22 -10.00 -0.28
CA ARG A 6 -19.75 -8.69 -0.71
C ARG A 6 -18.62 -7.82 -1.23
N SER A 7 -18.89 -7.04 -2.27
CA SER A 7 -17.88 -6.17 -2.91
C SER A 7 -17.22 -5.19 -1.95
N CYS A 8 -17.90 -4.86 -0.86
CA CYS A 8 -17.43 -3.97 0.17
C CYS A 8 -16.29 -4.55 1.04
N TRP A 9 -15.96 -5.82 0.85
CA TRP A 9 -14.86 -6.51 1.55
C TRP A 9 -13.69 -6.89 0.63
N TRP A 10 -13.76 -6.59 -0.68
CA TRP A 10 -12.75 -7.05 -1.64
C TRP A 10 -11.33 -6.54 -1.38
N ASN A 11 -11.14 -5.42 -0.69
CA ASN A 11 -9.81 -4.93 -0.28
C ASN A 11 -9.21 -5.72 0.90
N CYS A 12 -10.01 -6.54 1.59
CA CYS A 12 -9.61 -7.22 2.82
C CYS A 12 -9.40 -8.73 2.66
N CYS A 13 -9.60 -9.30 1.46
CA CYS A 13 -9.54 -10.74 1.23
C CYS A 13 -8.89 -11.08 -0.11
N ALA A 14 -8.23 -12.25 -0.16
CA ALA A 14 -7.92 -12.86 -1.45
C ALA A 14 -9.21 -13.41 -2.10
N PRO A 15 -9.29 -13.46 -3.45
CA PRO A 15 -10.50 -13.93 -4.16
C PRO A 15 -11.02 -15.31 -3.75
N ASP A 16 -10.16 -16.18 -3.19
CA ASP A 16 -10.47 -17.56 -2.82
C ASP A 16 -10.34 -17.87 -1.32
N ASP A 17 -10.35 -16.84 -0.46
CA ASP A 17 -10.22 -17.05 0.99
C ASP A 17 -11.49 -17.68 1.59
N LYS A 18 -11.49 -19.01 1.72
CA LYS A 18 -12.59 -19.79 2.30
C LYS A 18 -12.83 -19.50 3.78
N TYR A 19 -11.83 -19.03 4.52
CA TYR A 19 -12.00 -18.65 5.92
C TYR A 19 -12.79 -17.35 6.03
N PHE A 20 -12.61 -16.45 5.06
CA PHE A 20 -13.32 -15.16 5.00
C PHE A 20 -14.85 -15.32 4.87
N LEU A 21 -15.31 -16.31 4.09
CA LEU A 21 -16.74 -16.62 3.93
C LEU A 21 -17.41 -17.19 5.20
N GLY A 22 -16.62 -17.72 6.13
CA GLY A 22 -17.09 -18.31 7.39
C GLY A 22 -16.90 -17.41 8.61
N ASP A 23 -16.42 -16.18 8.43
CA ASP A 23 -16.18 -15.24 9.53
C ASP A 23 -17.51 -14.75 10.12
N GLU A 24 -17.85 -15.22 11.31
CA GLU A 24 -19.10 -14.90 12.00
C GLU A 24 -19.28 -13.40 12.25
N GLU A 25 -18.18 -12.67 12.47
CA GLU A 25 -18.22 -11.23 12.70
C GLU A 25 -18.53 -10.47 11.40
N LEU A 26 -17.97 -10.89 10.26
CA LEU A 26 -18.35 -10.33 8.96
C LEU A 26 -19.82 -10.58 8.66
N LEU A 27 -20.33 -11.80 8.91
CA LEU A 27 -21.74 -12.12 8.72
C LEU A 27 -22.64 -11.27 9.62
N ALA A 28 -22.21 -10.98 10.85
CA ALA A 28 -22.94 -10.09 11.75
C ALA A 28 -22.96 -8.63 11.25
N ILE A 29 -21.83 -8.12 10.73
CA ILE A 29 -21.75 -6.77 10.15
C ILE A 29 -22.62 -6.67 8.87
N ASP A 30 -22.59 -7.70 8.03
CA ASP A 30 -23.44 -7.82 6.84
C ASP A 30 -24.94 -7.80 7.23
N ALA A 31 -25.31 -8.49 8.31
CA ALA A 31 -26.69 -8.45 8.83
C ALA A 31 -27.08 -7.06 9.37
N MET A 32 -26.13 -6.31 9.94
CA MET A 32 -26.37 -4.91 10.33
C MET A 32 -26.69 -4.06 9.09
N GLU A 33 -25.96 -4.22 7.98
CA GLU A 33 -26.24 -3.54 6.70
C GLU A 33 -27.66 -3.85 6.21
N ASP A 34 -28.01 -5.14 6.18
CA ASP A 34 -29.33 -5.60 5.69
C ASP A 34 -30.48 -4.99 6.52
N SER A 35 -30.26 -4.77 7.81
CA SER A 35 -31.26 -4.18 8.71
C SER A 35 -31.49 -2.67 8.52
N ILE A 36 -30.53 -1.97 7.92
CA ILE A 36 -30.60 -0.51 7.69
C ILE A 36 -30.83 -0.17 6.21
N ALA A 37 -30.90 -1.17 5.34
CA ALA A 37 -31.13 -1.00 3.92
C ALA A 37 -32.55 -0.47 3.61
N PRO A 38 -32.73 0.31 2.52
CA PRO A 38 -31.69 0.81 1.62
C PRO A 38 -30.83 1.91 2.26
N LEU A 39 -29.55 1.93 1.93
CA LEU A 39 -28.62 2.98 2.37
C LEU A 39 -28.92 4.30 1.64
N ASP A 40 -28.80 5.42 2.35
CA ASP A 40 -28.79 6.73 1.71
C ASP A 40 -27.44 7.03 1.05
N ASP A 41 -27.42 8.05 0.18
CA ASP A 41 -26.20 8.43 -0.55
C ASP A 41 -25.03 8.74 0.39
N PRO A 42 -25.18 9.56 1.46
CA PRO A 42 -24.07 9.84 2.36
C PRO A 42 -23.48 8.60 3.02
N THR A 43 -24.33 7.68 3.49
CA THR A 43 -23.90 6.41 4.10
C THR A 43 -23.15 5.54 3.10
N THR A 44 -23.63 5.49 1.86
CA THR A 44 -22.97 4.77 0.75
C THR A 44 -21.60 5.37 0.42
N THR A 45 -21.48 6.71 0.43
CA THR A 45 -20.20 7.39 0.20
C THR A 45 -19.20 7.07 1.31
N VAL A 46 -19.60 7.15 2.59
CA VAL A 46 -18.69 6.79 3.70
C VAL A 46 -18.27 5.33 3.62
N ARG A 47 -19.20 4.42 3.27
CA ARG A 47 -18.86 3.00 3.10
C ARG A 47 -17.82 2.79 2.00
N ARG A 48 -17.88 3.56 0.91
CA ARG A 48 -16.91 3.51 -0.18
C ARG A 48 -15.51 3.98 0.25
N LEU A 49 -15.41 4.95 1.16
CA LEU A 49 -14.11 5.32 1.73
C LEU A 49 -13.50 4.14 2.49
N ILE A 50 -14.30 3.43 3.30
CA ILE A 50 -13.84 2.23 4.02
C ILE A 50 -13.32 1.15 3.05
N THR A 51 -13.99 0.95 1.89
CA THR A 51 -13.53 -0.04 0.88
C THR A 51 -12.20 0.30 0.20
N ARG A 52 -11.75 1.56 0.31
CA ARG A 52 -10.50 2.04 -0.30
C ARG A 52 -9.37 2.17 0.71
N PHE A 53 -9.65 1.94 1.99
CA PHE A 53 -8.66 2.03 3.04
C PHE A 53 -7.55 1.01 2.82
N GLU A 54 -6.30 1.50 2.85
CA GLU A 54 -5.12 0.68 2.66
C GLU A 54 -4.11 0.95 3.79
N LEU A 55 -3.94 -0.02 4.68
CA LEU A 55 -3.02 0.12 5.82
C LEU A 55 -1.56 0.40 5.42
N CYS A 56 -1.19 0.04 4.19
CA CYS A 56 0.14 0.27 3.66
C CYS A 56 0.41 1.75 3.29
N TYR A 57 -0.62 2.60 3.30
CA TYR A 57 -0.53 4.01 3.00
C TYR A 57 0.28 4.78 4.07
N HIS A 58 1.14 5.71 3.62
CA HIS A 58 2.00 6.49 4.51
C HIS A 58 1.28 7.45 5.47
N GLU A 59 -0.03 7.66 5.29
CA GLU A 59 -0.89 8.40 6.23
C GLU A 59 -2.14 7.58 6.59
N ALA A 60 -2.02 6.25 6.65
CA ALA A 60 -3.14 5.35 6.96
C ALA A 60 -3.83 5.68 8.29
N ASP A 61 -3.10 6.18 9.28
CA ASP A 61 -3.69 6.66 10.54
C ASP A 61 -4.58 7.87 10.34
N LYS A 62 -4.11 8.88 9.60
CA LYS A 62 -4.91 10.08 9.27
C LYS A 62 -6.10 9.73 8.39
N GLU A 63 -5.95 8.80 7.45
CA GLU A 63 -7.05 8.32 6.62
C GLU A 63 -8.11 7.62 7.49
N ALA A 64 -7.71 6.76 8.43
CA ALA A 64 -8.63 6.12 9.36
C ALA A 64 -9.35 7.15 10.27
N GLU A 65 -8.65 8.19 10.73
CA GLU A 65 -9.25 9.31 11.47
C GLU A 65 -10.26 10.08 10.61
N GLN A 66 -9.93 10.40 9.37
CA GLN A 66 -10.82 11.09 8.44
C GLN A 66 -12.09 10.29 8.14
N ILE A 67 -11.96 8.96 7.95
CA ILE A 67 -13.12 8.09 7.75
C ILE A 67 -13.98 8.08 9.02
N ALA A 68 -13.38 7.98 10.21
CA ALA A 68 -14.13 8.06 11.47
C ALA A 68 -14.81 9.42 11.69
N GLU A 69 -14.18 10.52 11.29
CA GLU A 69 -14.79 11.86 11.26
C GLU A 69 -15.98 11.90 10.30
N ALA A 70 -15.86 11.31 9.10
CA ALA A 70 -16.95 11.21 8.14
C ALA A 70 -18.14 10.37 8.66
N ILE A 71 -17.87 9.30 9.41
CA ILE A 71 -18.90 8.52 10.13
C ILE A 71 -19.63 9.40 11.15
N GLY A 72 -18.87 10.15 11.97
CA GLY A 72 -19.43 11.06 12.97
C GLY A 72 -20.27 12.17 12.35
N ALA A 73 -19.76 12.83 11.30
CA ALA A 73 -20.46 13.92 10.62
C ALA A 73 -21.63 13.43 9.74
N GLY A 74 -21.59 12.18 9.27
CA GLY A 74 -22.52 11.65 8.27
C GLY A 74 -22.30 12.23 6.86
N VAL A 75 -21.16 12.87 6.61
CA VAL A 75 -20.79 13.50 5.34
C VAL A 75 -19.31 13.26 5.09
N CYS A 76 -18.94 12.93 3.85
CA CYS A 76 -17.55 12.76 3.46
C CYS A 76 -16.89 14.11 3.17
N PRO A 77 -15.62 14.31 3.57
CA PRO A 77 -14.85 15.44 3.08
C PRO A 77 -14.69 15.36 1.56
N ALA A 78 -14.43 16.51 0.92
CA ALA A 78 -14.11 16.52 -0.50
C ALA A 78 -12.84 15.70 -0.75
N GLU A 79 -12.92 14.72 -1.66
CA GLU A 79 -11.76 13.94 -2.05
C GLU A 79 -10.77 14.84 -2.80
N SER A 80 -9.50 14.79 -2.40
CA SER A 80 -8.40 15.32 -3.19
C SER A 80 -7.72 14.16 -3.92
N ASN A 81 -7.57 14.30 -5.23
CA ASN A 81 -6.70 13.41 -6.01
C ASN A 81 -5.24 13.87 -5.96
N GLU A 82 -4.93 14.94 -5.23
CA GLU A 82 -3.57 15.42 -5.07
C GLU A 82 -2.84 14.66 -3.97
N ARG A 83 -1.58 14.34 -4.26
CA ARG A 83 -0.68 13.80 -3.25
C ARG A 83 -0.40 14.84 -2.15
N PRO A 84 -0.16 14.39 -0.90
CA PRO A 84 0.39 15.25 0.13
C PRO A 84 1.67 15.95 -0.36
N PRO A 85 1.83 17.27 -0.14
CA PRO A 85 2.95 18.03 -0.70
C PRO A 85 4.33 17.45 -0.37
N GLY A 86 4.51 16.94 0.85
CA GLY A 86 5.74 16.26 1.27
C GLY A 86 6.05 15.04 0.40
N ARG A 87 5.08 14.12 0.25
CA ARG A 87 5.25 12.92 -0.57
C ARG A 87 5.43 13.27 -2.06
N LYS A 88 4.72 14.27 -2.58
CA LYS A 88 4.92 14.73 -3.97
C LYS A 88 6.38 15.15 -4.20
N LYS A 89 6.93 15.99 -3.32
CA LYS A 89 8.31 16.46 -3.39
C LYS A 89 9.33 15.32 -3.29
N GLU A 90 9.09 14.34 -2.40
CA GLU A 90 9.94 13.15 -2.28
C GLU A 90 10.01 12.35 -3.60
N LEU A 91 8.87 12.20 -4.28
CA LEU A 91 8.80 11.50 -5.56
C LEU A 91 9.44 12.31 -6.70
N GLU A 92 9.24 13.64 -6.74
CA GLU A 92 9.90 14.52 -7.70
C GLU A 92 11.42 14.48 -7.55
N ASN A 93 11.92 14.52 -6.32
CA ASN A 93 13.34 14.38 -6.02
C ASN A 93 13.86 13.01 -6.43
N CYS A 94 13.16 11.92 -6.06
CA CYS A 94 13.52 10.56 -6.47
C CYS A 94 13.62 10.42 -7.99
N HIS A 95 12.59 10.85 -8.71
CA HIS A 95 12.58 10.84 -10.16
C HIS A 95 13.76 11.65 -10.72
N CYS A 96 14.04 12.83 -10.18
CA CYS A 96 15.15 13.67 -10.62
C CYS A 96 16.51 13.00 -10.42
N VAL A 97 16.78 12.46 -9.23
CA VAL A 97 18.05 11.77 -8.91
C VAL A 97 18.27 10.60 -9.86
N LEU A 98 17.29 9.70 -9.96
CA LEU A 98 17.43 8.46 -10.73
C LEU A 98 17.48 8.73 -12.24
N TRP A 99 16.65 9.66 -12.74
CA TRP A 99 16.71 10.09 -14.14
C TRP A 99 18.08 10.66 -14.49
N ARG A 100 18.63 11.53 -13.64
CA ARG A 100 19.97 12.08 -13.88
C ARG A 100 21.05 11.00 -13.85
N TRP A 101 20.98 10.06 -12.91
CA TRP A 101 21.92 8.94 -12.89
C TRP A 101 21.90 8.11 -14.18
N CYS A 102 20.71 7.92 -14.78
CA CYS A 102 20.58 7.24 -16.08
C CYS A 102 21.19 8.04 -17.25
N GLU A 103 21.02 9.36 -17.29
CA GLU A 103 21.50 10.24 -18.37
C GLU A 103 22.99 10.60 -18.23
N ASN A 104 23.41 10.91 -17.01
CA ASN A 104 24.75 11.36 -16.65
C ASN A 104 25.18 10.70 -15.34
N GLN A 105 26.07 9.73 -15.48
CA GLN A 105 26.49 8.81 -14.41
C GLN A 105 27.29 9.52 -13.29
N ASN A 106 27.61 10.80 -13.45
CA ASN A 106 28.15 11.66 -12.41
C ASN A 106 27.00 12.35 -11.67
N ALA A 107 26.69 11.85 -10.48
CA ALA A 107 25.73 12.47 -9.56
C ALA A 107 26.35 13.57 -8.67
N GLU A 108 27.60 13.95 -8.92
CA GLU A 108 28.27 15.03 -8.21
C GLU A 108 27.42 16.32 -8.31
N ASP A 109 27.33 17.06 -7.20
CA ASP A 109 26.62 18.33 -7.05
C ASP A 109 25.07 18.30 -6.98
N MET A 110 24.45 17.14 -6.78
CA MET A 110 23.01 17.07 -6.50
C MET A 110 22.69 17.34 -5.03
N ASN A 111 22.51 18.62 -4.66
CA ASN A 111 22.05 19.02 -3.31
C ASN A 111 20.54 18.80 -3.12
N ILE A 112 20.08 17.55 -3.29
CA ILE A 112 18.71 17.12 -3.06
C ILE A 112 18.70 15.81 -2.26
N ASP A 113 17.67 15.63 -1.44
CA ASP A 113 17.44 14.40 -0.68
C ASP A 113 16.08 13.77 -1.04
N VAL A 114 15.96 12.46 -0.83
CA VAL A 114 14.72 11.70 -0.96
C VAL A 114 14.31 11.23 0.43
N ALA A 115 13.38 11.96 1.06
CA ALA A 115 12.91 11.75 2.43
C ALA A 115 14.06 11.59 3.45
N GLY A 116 15.05 12.48 3.37
CA GLY A 116 16.20 12.50 4.26
C GLY A 116 17.40 11.66 3.82
N VAL A 117 17.32 10.94 2.70
CA VAL A 117 18.47 10.23 2.10
C VAL A 117 19.12 11.11 1.03
N PRO A 118 20.37 11.55 1.19
CA PRO A 118 21.09 12.33 0.18
C PRO A 118 21.18 11.63 -1.18
N ALA A 119 21.18 12.42 -2.28
CA ALA A 119 21.24 11.88 -3.63
C ALA A 119 22.50 11.03 -3.90
N ASP A 120 23.66 11.47 -3.41
CA ASP A 120 24.94 10.76 -3.52
C ASP A 120 24.93 9.42 -2.77
N GLU A 121 24.32 9.39 -1.59
CA GLU A 121 24.09 8.15 -0.85
C GLU A 121 23.16 7.21 -1.65
N LEU A 122 22.04 7.72 -2.16
CA LEU A 122 21.04 6.91 -2.88
C LEU A 122 21.62 6.26 -4.15
N VAL A 123 22.37 7.02 -4.97
CA VAL A 123 23.00 6.49 -6.20
C VAL A 123 24.19 5.58 -5.90
N SER A 124 24.86 5.75 -4.75
CA SER A 124 25.96 4.86 -4.34
C SER A 124 25.51 3.41 -4.19
N PHE A 125 24.23 3.18 -3.88
CA PHE A 125 23.65 1.84 -3.79
C PHE A 125 23.65 1.08 -5.11
N ILE A 126 23.58 1.80 -6.23
CA ILE A 126 23.54 1.23 -7.59
C ILE A 126 24.96 0.83 -8.05
N GLY A 127 25.97 1.56 -7.58
CA GLY A 127 27.37 1.38 -7.94
C GLY A 127 27.67 1.76 -9.40
N GLN A 128 28.69 1.12 -9.99
CA GLN A 128 29.11 1.43 -11.35
C GLN A 128 28.03 1.08 -12.39
N PRO A 129 27.81 1.95 -13.39
CA PRO A 129 26.77 1.78 -14.39
C PRO A 129 27.10 0.65 -15.37
N SER A 130 26.05 -0.04 -15.82
CA SER A 130 26.08 -1.02 -16.90
C SER A 130 24.78 -0.91 -17.71
N PRO A 131 24.72 -1.42 -18.95
CA PRO A 131 23.49 -1.38 -19.75
C PRO A 131 22.28 -1.99 -19.02
N LEU A 132 22.48 -3.10 -18.30
CA LEU A 132 21.43 -3.73 -17.51
C LEU A 132 20.97 -2.84 -16.35
N LYS A 133 21.91 -2.28 -15.58
CA LYS A 133 21.56 -1.43 -14.42
C LYS A 133 20.83 -0.16 -14.84
N ILE A 134 21.26 0.46 -15.94
CA ILE A 134 20.57 1.63 -16.52
C ILE A 134 19.13 1.26 -16.88
N TRP A 135 18.94 0.14 -17.59
CA TRP A 135 17.62 -0.35 -17.95
C TRP A 135 16.75 -0.63 -16.71
N GLN A 136 17.30 -1.23 -15.66
CA GLN A 136 16.58 -1.51 -14.40
C GLN A 136 16.18 -0.22 -13.67
N VAL A 137 17.09 0.76 -13.55
CA VAL A 137 16.80 2.05 -12.90
C VAL A 137 15.77 2.84 -13.71
N GLN A 138 15.80 2.80 -15.04
CA GLN A 138 14.78 3.43 -15.88
C GLN A 138 13.37 2.92 -15.57
N ARG A 139 13.20 1.64 -15.25
CA ARG A 139 11.90 1.08 -14.84
C ARG A 139 11.42 1.68 -13.51
N ILE A 140 12.34 1.94 -12.58
CA ILE A 140 12.02 2.63 -11.32
C ILE A 140 11.64 4.09 -11.57
N VAL A 141 12.36 4.77 -12.47
CA VAL A 141 12.03 6.14 -12.88
C VAL A 141 10.64 6.20 -13.50
N GLU A 142 10.29 5.28 -14.39
CA GLU A 142 8.95 5.18 -14.97
C GLU A 142 7.88 4.90 -13.92
N ARG A 143 8.14 4.00 -12.97
CA ARG A 143 7.21 3.70 -11.88
C ARG A 143 6.94 4.91 -10.98
N VAL A 144 7.97 5.67 -10.63
CA VAL A 144 7.81 6.92 -9.89
C VAL A 144 7.15 8.00 -10.76
N GLY A 145 7.51 8.04 -12.04
CA GLY A 145 6.97 8.96 -13.04
C GLY A 145 5.46 8.78 -13.23
N GLU A 146 4.96 7.56 -13.31
CA GLU A 146 3.52 7.25 -13.37
C GLU A 146 2.77 7.82 -12.15
N ALA A 147 3.36 7.74 -10.95
CA ALA A 147 2.74 8.28 -9.76
C ALA A 147 2.76 9.82 -9.69
N LEU A 148 3.63 10.47 -10.46
CA LEU A 148 3.67 11.93 -10.63
C LEU A 148 2.78 12.41 -11.78
N ASP A 149 2.70 11.61 -12.86
CA ASP A 149 1.94 11.84 -14.07
C ASP A 149 1.27 10.53 -14.53
N PRO A 150 0.02 10.26 -14.09
CA PRO A 150 -0.72 9.04 -14.44
C PRO A 150 -0.99 8.88 -15.94
N SER A 151 -0.76 9.91 -16.77
CA SER A 151 -0.86 9.78 -18.23
C SER A 151 0.30 8.98 -18.85
N ARG A 152 1.34 8.68 -18.06
CA ARG A 152 2.52 7.91 -18.47
C ARG A 152 2.55 6.57 -17.71
N PRO A 153 1.82 5.56 -18.20
CA PRO A 153 1.69 4.30 -17.48
C PRO A 153 3.01 3.53 -17.43
N TYR A 154 3.30 3.01 -16.24
CA TYR A 154 4.38 2.06 -16.04
C TYR A 154 3.95 0.68 -16.51
N HIS A 155 4.82 -0.01 -17.23
CA HIS A 155 4.57 -1.38 -17.66
C HIS A 155 5.28 -2.34 -16.72
N ARG A 156 4.50 -3.24 -16.12
CA ARG A 156 5.00 -4.17 -15.12
C ARG A 156 5.93 -5.21 -15.74
N MET A 157 6.92 -5.65 -14.99
CA MET A 157 7.93 -6.60 -15.44
C MET A 157 7.61 -8.04 -15.05
N ALA A 158 6.95 -8.26 -13.91
CA ALA A 158 6.64 -9.60 -13.39
C ALA A 158 5.13 -9.88 -13.37
N LEU A 159 4.30 -8.87 -13.18
CA LEU A 159 2.85 -9.02 -13.10
C LEU A 159 2.16 -8.68 -14.43
N ASP A 160 1.36 -9.61 -14.96
CA ASP A 160 0.40 -9.33 -16.03
C ASP A 160 -0.91 -8.75 -15.46
N ALA A 161 -0.77 -7.67 -14.69
CA ALA A 161 -1.88 -7.00 -14.03
C ALA A 161 -1.65 -5.48 -13.97
N GLY A 162 -2.72 -4.71 -14.04
CA GLY A 162 -2.72 -3.27 -13.80
C GLY A 162 -2.54 -2.91 -12.33
N SER A 163 -2.69 -1.62 -12.03
CA SER A 163 -2.37 -1.06 -10.72
C SER A 163 -3.21 -1.61 -9.57
N HIS A 164 -4.44 -2.04 -9.86
CA HIS A 164 -5.40 -2.56 -8.88
C HIS A 164 -5.81 -4.02 -9.14
N GLY A 165 -5.01 -4.76 -9.90
CA GLY A 165 -5.25 -6.18 -10.17
C GLY A 165 -6.12 -6.46 -11.40
N GLU A 166 -6.56 -5.44 -12.13
CA GLU A 166 -7.16 -5.60 -13.46
C GLU A 166 -6.20 -6.33 -14.42
N PRO A 167 -6.69 -7.09 -15.41
CA PRO A 167 -5.82 -7.74 -16.39
C PRO A 167 -4.92 -6.74 -17.13
N GLY A 168 -3.66 -7.10 -17.37
CA GLY A 168 -2.74 -6.31 -18.18
C GLY A 168 -3.23 -6.15 -19.63
N THR A 169 -2.77 -5.10 -20.30
CA THR A 169 -3.08 -4.86 -21.73
C THR A 169 -2.22 -5.70 -22.67
N CYS A 170 -1.08 -6.20 -22.19
CA CYS A 170 -0.15 -7.08 -22.89
C CYS A 170 0.80 -7.72 -21.86
N SER A 171 1.36 -8.89 -22.17
CA SER A 171 2.30 -9.54 -21.26
C SER A 171 3.65 -8.80 -21.20
N PRO A 172 4.39 -8.90 -20.08
CA PRO A 172 5.71 -8.30 -19.96
C PRO A 172 6.69 -8.75 -21.06
N GLU A 173 6.63 -10.01 -21.49
CA GLU A 173 7.49 -10.57 -22.53
C GLU A 173 7.22 -9.94 -23.90
N GLU A 174 5.96 -9.67 -24.22
CA GLU A 174 5.58 -9.02 -25.47
C GLU A 174 6.04 -7.56 -25.49
N TYR A 175 5.80 -6.84 -24.39
CA TYR A 175 6.16 -5.43 -24.27
C TYR A 175 7.68 -5.22 -24.31
N TYR A 176 8.43 -6.02 -23.55
CA TYR A 176 9.89 -5.92 -23.45
C TYR A 176 10.63 -6.84 -24.43
N LYS A 177 10.03 -7.27 -25.54
CA LYS A 177 10.67 -8.19 -26.51
C LYS A 177 12.03 -7.72 -27.02
N ASN A 178 12.24 -6.40 -27.16
CA ASN A 178 13.51 -5.81 -27.58
C ASN A 178 14.56 -5.73 -26.45
N SER A 179 14.19 -6.12 -25.23
CA SER A 179 15.03 -6.15 -24.03
C SER A 179 14.80 -7.44 -23.23
N ALA A 180 14.43 -8.53 -23.92
CA ALA A 180 14.06 -9.80 -23.28
C ALA A 180 15.17 -10.36 -22.38
N ASP A 181 16.44 -10.18 -22.77
CA ASP A 181 17.58 -10.61 -21.95
C ASP A 181 17.71 -9.81 -20.64
N PHE A 182 17.39 -8.51 -20.66
CA PHE A 182 17.39 -7.67 -19.46
C PHE A 182 16.21 -7.99 -18.56
N LEU A 183 15.02 -8.20 -19.14
CA LEU A 183 13.85 -8.67 -18.42
C LEU A 183 14.14 -10.01 -17.73
N GLY A 184 14.62 -11.00 -18.49
CA GLY A 184 14.92 -12.33 -17.98
C GLY A 184 15.97 -12.33 -16.87
N GLN A 185 16.99 -11.49 -16.95
CA GLN A 185 17.97 -11.31 -15.87
C GLN A 185 17.36 -10.66 -14.62
N THR A 186 16.50 -9.65 -14.81
CA THR A 186 15.84 -8.92 -13.72
C THR A 186 14.84 -9.82 -12.98
N VAL A 187 14.07 -10.63 -13.71
CA VAL A 187 13.16 -11.63 -13.12
C VAL A 187 13.94 -12.70 -12.35
N LYS A 188 15.07 -13.18 -12.86
CA LYS A 188 15.89 -14.20 -12.19
C LYS A 188 16.74 -13.67 -11.02
N THR A 189 16.82 -12.36 -10.85
CA THR A 189 17.58 -11.75 -9.75
C THR A 189 16.74 -11.79 -8.48
N ILE A 190 17.14 -12.64 -7.53
CA ILE A 190 16.37 -12.90 -6.32
C ILE A 190 16.94 -12.12 -5.13
N ILE A 191 16.09 -11.32 -4.49
CA ILE A 191 16.36 -10.67 -3.21
C ILE A 191 15.99 -11.65 -2.10
N HIS A 192 16.96 -11.94 -1.22
CA HIS A 192 16.82 -12.85 -0.09
C HIS A 192 16.35 -12.09 1.14
N ASP A 193 15.03 -12.00 1.31
CA ASP A 193 14.37 -11.14 2.28
C ASP A 193 13.73 -11.92 3.44
N THR A 194 13.03 -11.23 4.34
CA THR A 194 12.18 -11.85 5.34
C THR A 194 10.76 -11.28 5.36
N VAL A 195 9.76 -12.13 5.64
CA VAL A 195 8.37 -11.72 5.94
C VAL A 195 8.06 -12.11 7.36
N ASP A 196 7.70 -11.13 8.19
CA ASP A 196 7.35 -11.36 9.60
C ASP A 196 8.43 -12.20 10.33
N GLY A 197 9.70 -12.00 9.97
CA GLY A 197 10.87 -12.70 10.52
C GLY A 197 11.17 -14.08 9.93
N ARG A 198 10.37 -14.58 8.99
CA ARG A 198 10.60 -15.83 8.25
C ARG A 198 11.35 -15.55 6.96
N GLN A 199 12.23 -16.46 6.56
CA GLN A 199 12.94 -16.36 5.29
C GLN A 199 11.95 -16.35 4.12
N SER A 200 12.18 -15.47 3.16
CA SER A 200 11.34 -15.29 1.98
C SER A 200 12.20 -14.80 0.82
N LYS A 201 11.63 -14.77 -0.37
CA LYS A 201 12.28 -14.30 -1.58
C LYS A 201 11.34 -13.42 -2.38
N VAL A 202 11.93 -12.51 -3.14
CA VAL A 202 11.23 -11.67 -4.10
C VAL A 202 12.16 -11.42 -5.27
N SER A 203 11.66 -11.59 -6.49
CA SER A 203 12.44 -11.20 -7.67
C SER A 203 12.60 -9.68 -7.72
N LEU A 204 13.70 -9.18 -8.29
CA LEU A 204 13.92 -7.75 -8.47
C LEU A 204 12.82 -7.13 -9.35
N ALA A 205 12.34 -7.87 -10.36
CA ALA A 205 11.21 -7.46 -11.19
C ALA A 205 9.93 -7.25 -10.35
N MET A 206 9.59 -8.20 -9.47
CA MET A 206 8.44 -8.08 -8.58
C MET A 206 8.60 -6.97 -7.55
N ALA A 207 9.79 -6.81 -6.97
CA ALA A 207 10.06 -5.72 -6.03
C ALA A 207 9.87 -4.34 -6.67
N ALA A 208 10.27 -4.17 -7.94
CA ALA A 208 10.03 -2.97 -8.72
C ALA A 208 8.54 -2.75 -9.03
N ASP A 209 7.81 -3.78 -9.46
CA ASP A 209 6.36 -3.72 -9.70
C ASP A 209 5.59 -3.32 -8.43
N LEU A 210 6.02 -3.84 -7.27
CA LEU A 210 5.45 -3.58 -5.96
C LEU A 210 6.03 -2.35 -5.26
N LEU A 211 6.91 -1.58 -5.92
CA LEU A 211 7.32 -0.27 -5.41
C LEU A 211 6.11 0.67 -5.51
N MET A 212 5.43 0.86 -4.38
CA MET A 212 4.24 1.70 -4.28
C MET A 212 4.64 3.09 -3.76
N PRO A 213 4.53 4.17 -4.58
CA PRO A 213 4.93 5.51 -4.17
C PRO A 213 4.13 6.09 -2.98
N CYS A 214 2.95 5.51 -2.68
CA CYS A 214 2.14 5.86 -1.52
C CYS A 214 2.52 5.12 -0.23
N HIS A 215 3.44 4.15 -0.31
CA HIS A 215 3.77 3.26 0.80
C HIS A 215 4.46 3.98 1.96
N TRP A 216 4.20 3.55 3.19
CA TRP A 216 4.83 4.10 4.40
C TRP A 216 6.37 4.00 4.35
N ASP A 217 6.91 2.90 3.85
CA ASP A 217 8.37 2.67 3.71
C ASP A 217 8.88 2.87 2.28
N PHE A 218 8.36 3.87 1.56
CA PHE A 218 8.77 4.10 0.17
C PHE A 218 10.31 4.16 0.00
N VAL A 219 11.01 4.87 0.88
CA VAL A 219 12.47 5.02 0.79
C VAL A 219 13.22 3.75 1.18
N GLY A 220 12.75 2.99 2.18
CA GLY A 220 13.35 1.69 2.51
C GLY A 220 13.19 0.65 1.39
N ALA A 221 12.02 0.61 0.76
CA ALA A 221 11.75 -0.21 -0.42
C ALA A 221 12.64 0.22 -1.61
N LEU A 222 12.72 1.52 -1.89
CA LEU A 222 13.58 2.07 -2.93
C LEU A 222 15.05 1.71 -2.72
N ALA A 223 15.59 1.94 -1.52
CA ALA A 223 16.98 1.62 -1.20
C ALA A 223 17.27 0.12 -1.38
N THR A 224 16.34 -0.76 -0.99
CA THR A 224 16.45 -2.20 -1.18
C THR A 224 16.56 -2.57 -2.67
N ILE A 225 15.70 -2.00 -3.50
CA ILE A 225 15.71 -2.23 -4.95
C ILE A 225 17.00 -1.72 -5.58
N LEU A 226 17.45 -0.51 -5.25
CA LEU A 226 18.68 0.06 -5.80
C LEU A 226 19.93 -0.73 -5.40
N ARG A 227 19.99 -1.22 -4.16
CA ARG A 227 21.05 -2.14 -3.69
C ARG A 227 21.04 -3.46 -4.44
N ALA A 228 19.86 -4.03 -4.68
CA ALA A 228 19.73 -5.25 -5.46
C ALA A 228 20.19 -5.07 -6.92
N ILE A 229 19.86 -3.93 -7.55
CA ILE A 229 20.42 -3.53 -8.85
C ILE A 229 21.97 -3.43 -8.76
N GLY A 230 22.48 -2.88 -7.66
CA GLY A 230 23.91 -2.82 -7.37
C GLY A 230 24.61 -4.16 -7.15
N GLY A 231 23.84 -5.23 -6.90
CA GLY A 231 24.31 -6.59 -6.65
C GLY A 231 24.23 -7.05 -5.19
N ASP A 232 23.76 -6.20 -4.28
CA ASP A 232 23.49 -6.56 -2.88
C ASP A 232 22.07 -7.11 -2.74
N LEU A 233 21.98 -8.44 -2.68
CA LEU A 233 20.71 -9.18 -2.66
C LEU A 233 20.22 -9.53 -1.24
N HIS A 234 20.86 -9.03 -0.19
CA HIS A 234 20.51 -9.33 1.21
C HIS A 234 20.20 -8.05 1.97
N PRO A 235 18.94 -7.58 1.92
CA PRO A 235 18.60 -6.29 2.51
C PRO A 235 18.79 -6.31 4.03
N VAL A 236 19.33 -5.21 4.56
CA VAL A 236 19.58 -5.02 6.00
C VAL A 236 18.27 -5.00 6.80
N ARG A 237 17.18 -4.54 6.17
CA ARG A 237 15.84 -4.50 6.74
C ARG A 237 14.88 -5.25 5.83
N PRO A 238 13.80 -5.84 6.37
CA PRO A 238 12.84 -6.54 5.55
C PRO A 238 12.19 -5.65 4.50
N PHE A 239 12.07 -6.14 3.27
CA PHE A 239 11.38 -5.42 2.20
C PHE A 239 9.89 -5.29 2.53
N ALA A 240 9.42 -4.05 2.62
CA ALA A 240 8.03 -3.75 2.93
C ALA A 240 7.33 -3.19 1.69
N CYS A 241 6.24 -3.83 1.29
CA CYS A 241 5.42 -3.43 0.15
C CYS A 241 3.98 -3.92 0.35
N CYS A 242 2.98 -3.05 0.10
CA CYS A 242 1.58 -3.38 0.33
C CYS A 242 1.37 -3.96 1.75
N ALA A 243 0.75 -5.14 1.87
CA ALA A 243 0.56 -5.83 3.15
C ALA A 243 1.83 -6.55 3.66
N ARG A 244 2.87 -6.75 2.83
CA ARG A 244 4.12 -7.40 3.23
C ARG A 244 4.81 -6.57 4.32
N ASN A 245 5.08 -7.21 5.46
CA ASN A 245 5.72 -6.58 6.62
C ASN A 245 4.96 -5.33 7.14
N VAL A 246 3.65 -5.20 6.90
CA VAL A 246 2.86 -4.02 7.29
C VAL A 246 2.86 -3.75 8.79
N LYS A 247 3.03 -4.80 9.62
CA LYS A 247 3.14 -4.70 11.07
C LYS A 247 4.37 -3.90 11.53
N ARG A 248 5.35 -3.68 10.66
CA ARG A 248 6.53 -2.83 10.90
C ARG A 248 6.25 -1.34 10.67
N SER A 249 5.10 -1.01 10.09
CA SER A 249 4.70 0.39 9.90
C SER A 249 4.71 1.13 11.24
N PRO A 250 5.31 2.32 11.33
CA PRO A 250 5.27 3.14 12.54
C PRO A 250 3.83 3.55 12.92
N LEU A 251 2.88 3.44 11.97
CA LEU A 251 1.47 3.78 12.16
C LEU A 251 0.65 2.66 12.80
N CYS A 252 1.22 1.45 12.92
CA CYS A 252 0.51 0.24 13.34
C CYS A 252 -0.19 0.40 14.70
N GLU A 253 0.49 0.95 15.71
CA GLU A 253 -0.10 1.16 17.04
C GLU A 253 -1.19 2.24 17.05
N ARG A 254 -1.02 3.29 16.26
CA ARG A 254 -2.05 4.33 16.13
C ARG A 254 -3.30 3.76 15.48
N VAL A 255 -3.15 3.02 14.38
CA VAL A 255 -4.28 2.41 13.67
C VAL A 255 -4.98 1.34 14.53
N LYS A 256 -4.24 0.56 15.33
CA LYS A 256 -4.83 -0.33 16.36
C LYS A 256 -5.65 0.44 17.39
N THR A 257 -5.14 1.57 17.88
CA THR A 257 -5.88 2.44 18.83
C THR A 257 -7.20 2.92 18.21
N ILE A 258 -7.19 3.28 16.92
CA ILE A 258 -8.39 3.67 16.18
C ILE A 258 -9.37 2.49 16.08
N SER A 259 -8.91 1.30 15.67
CA SER A 259 -9.75 0.09 15.62
C SER A 259 -10.35 -0.26 16.98
N ASN A 260 -9.57 -0.23 18.07
CA ASN A 260 -10.08 -0.44 19.42
C ASN A 260 -11.19 0.56 19.78
N THR A 261 -11.00 1.83 19.41
CA THR A 261 -11.98 2.91 19.66
C THR A 261 -13.28 2.67 18.90
N LEU A 262 -13.20 2.28 17.63
CA LEU A 262 -14.35 1.92 16.81
C LEU A 262 -15.05 0.69 17.40
N GLY A 263 -14.29 -0.32 17.83
CA GLY A 263 -14.75 -1.51 18.52
C GLY A 263 -15.62 -1.19 19.74
N VAL A 264 -15.11 -0.36 20.65
CA VAL A 264 -15.84 0.15 21.81
C VAL A 264 -17.14 0.84 21.40
N PHE A 265 -17.08 1.70 20.39
CA PHE A 265 -18.23 2.47 19.92
C PHE A 265 -19.36 1.58 19.37
N TRP A 266 -19.05 0.56 18.58
CA TRP A 266 -20.07 -0.26 17.94
C TRP A 266 -20.57 -1.42 18.82
N LYS A 267 -19.72 -1.96 19.70
CA LYS A 267 -20.08 -3.03 20.66
C LYS A 267 -20.74 -2.53 21.94
N ASP A 268 -20.64 -1.23 22.24
CA ASP A 268 -21.12 -0.64 23.51
C ASP A 268 -20.40 -1.23 24.73
N GLU A 269 -19.14 -1.65 24.55
CA GLU A 269 -18.31 -2.27 25.58
C GLU A 269 -17.28 -1.26 26.11
N ASN A 270 -17.32 -0.97 27.41
CA ASN A 270 -16.49 0.07 28.04
C ASN A 270 -15.13 -0.45 28.55
N THR A 271 -14.64 -1.57 28.00
CA THR A 271 -13.57 -2.38 28.61
C THR A 271 -12.26 -2.43 27.82
N ALA A 272 -12.15 -1.76 26.66
CA ALA A 272 -10.91 -1.79 25.89
C ALA A 272 -9.84 -0.87 26.50
N GLU A 273 -8.64 -1.41 26.68
CA GLU A 273 -7.44 -0.63 26.94
C GLU A 273 -7.00 0.09 25.65
N ASN A 274 -6.38 1.28 25.80
CA ASN A 274 -5.83 2.07 24.69
C ASN A 274 -6.86 2.50 23.63
N ILE A 275 -7.74 3.42 24.01
CA ILE A 275 -8.75 4.05 23.13
C ILE A 275 -8.46 5.55 22.95
N ASP A 276 -8.88 6.09 21.83
CA ASP A 276 -8.87 7.53 21.56
C ASP A 276 -10.21 8.17 21.93
N ARG A 277 -10.22 8.86 23.09
CA ARG A 277 -11.43 9.53 23.59
C ARG A 277 -11.88 10.69 22.71
N ARG A 278 -10.96 11.36 21.99
CA ARG A 278 -11.31 12.45 21.08
C ARG A 278 -12.04 11.87 19.88
N LEU A 279 -11.52 10.79 19.30
CA LEU A 279 -12.15 10.12 18.18
C LEU A 279 -13.52 9.55 18.56
N LEU A 280 -13.63 8.96 19.75
CA LEU A 280 -14.92 8.48 20.29
C LEU A 280 -15.94 9.62 20.40
N ALA A 281 -15.53 10.79 20.88
CA ALA A 281 -16.40 11.97 20.97
C ALA A 281 -16.86 12.46 19.59
N VAL A 282 -15.99 12.39 18.58
CA VAL A 282 -16.31 12.76 17.18
C VAL A 282 -17.36 11.84 16.57
N LEU A 283 -17.32 10.53 16.86
CA LEU A 283 -18.32 9.57 16.38
C LEU A 283 -19.75 9.88 16.88
N GLY A 284 -19.87 10.58 18.01
CA GLY A 284 -21.13 11.10 18.54
C GLY A 284 -22.06 9.99 19.08
N ALA A 285 -23.37 10.16 18.90
CA ALA A 285 -24.34 9.15 19.33
C ALA A 285 -24.32 7.91 18.41
N PRO A 286 -24.40 6.68 18.96
CA PRO A 286 -24.24 5.45 18.20
C PRO A 286 -25.56 5.02 17.53
N THR A 287 -25.92 5.71 16.45
CA THR A 287 -27.08 5.35 15.61
C THR A 287 -26.82 4.03 14.85
N PRO A 288 -27.85 3.31 14.37
CA PRO A 288 -27.66 2.07 13.62
C PRO A 288 -26.67 2.20 12.44
N LYS A 289 -26.79 3.28 11.66
CA LYS A 289 -25.88 3.57 10.52
C LYS A 289 -24.44 3.77 10.97
N ARG A 290 -24.21 4.57 12.02
CA ARG A 290 -22.86 4.84 12.54
C ARG A 290 -22.24 3.60 13.17
N ARG A 291 -23.02 2.80 13.91
CA ARG A 291 -22.53 1.52 14.45
C ARG A 291 -22.09 0.58 13.35
N TRP A 292 -22.88 0.44 12.28
CA TRP A 292 -22.51 -0.39 11.13
C TRP A 292 -21.25 0.09 10.42
N LEU A 293 -21.14 1.40 10.13
CA LEU A 293 -19.94 1.96 9.50
C LEU A 293 -18.70 1.82 10.39
N ALA A 294 -18.83 2.05 11.70
CA ALA A 294 -17.73 1.89 12.64
C ALA A 294 -17.30 0.43 12.76
N ALA A 295 -18.24 -0.51 12.82
CA ALA A 295 -17.96 -1.94 12.79
C ALA A 295 -17.25 -2.36 11.48
N SER A 296 -17.69 -1.79 10.35
CA SER A 296 -17.08 -2.04 9.05
C SER A 296 -15.62 -1.58 9.01
N LEU A 297 -15.34 -0.34 9.44
CA LEU A 297 -13.97 0.20 9.46
C LEU A 297 -13.07 -0.53 10.46
N ASP A 298 -13.57 -0.82 11.68
CA ASP A 298 -12.85 -1.61 12.68
C ASP A 298 -12.42 -2.97 12.09
N LYS A 299 -13.37 -3.68 11.49
CA LYS A 299 -13.10 -4.99 10.90
C LYS A 299 -12.12 -4.89 9.73
N THR A 300 -12.27 -3.92 8.84
CA THR A 300 -11.32 -3.66 7.75
C THR A 300 -9.91 -3.44 8.29
N ILE A 301 -9.73 -2.57 9.29
CA ILE A 301 -8.41 -2.33 9.90
C ILE A 301 -7.81 -3.62 10.47
N ARG A 302 -8.59 -4.39 11.25
CA ARG A 302 -8.11 -5.65 11.83
C ARG A 302 -7.75 -6.67 10.77
N LEU A 303 -8.53 -6.77 9.70
CA LEU A 303 -8.23 -7.64 8.58
C LEU A 303 -6.89 -7.26 7.95
N HIS A 304 -6.65 -5.99 7.60
CA HIS A 304 -5.37 -5.54 7.05
C HIS A 304 -4.18 -5.78 7.99
N LEU A 305 -4.38 -5.69 9.32
CA LEU A 305 -3.35 -6.02 10.32
C LEU A 305 -3.05 -7.52 10.42
N SER A 306 -4.04 -8.35 10.09
CA SER A 306 -3.97 -9.82 10.20
C SER A 306 -3.68 -10.54 8.89
N LEU A 307 -3.80 -9.86 7.74
CA LEU A 307 -3.64 -10.43 6.41
C LEU A 307 -2.31 -11.18 6.32
N PRO A 308 -2.32 -12.52 6.18
CA PRO A 308 -1.10 -13.27 5.99
C PRO A 308 -0.57 -12.97 4.59
N PHE A 309 0.56 -12.27 4.51
CA PHE A 309 1.25 -12.06 3.24
C PHE A 309 2.34 -13.12 3.06
N ASP A 310 1.94 -14.40 3.08
CA ASP A 310 2.84 -15.56 2.95
C ASP A 310 3.12 -15.92 1.48
N MET A 311 3.17 -14.93 0.58
CA MET A 311 3.53 -15.18 -0.83
C MET A 311 5.05 -15.22 -0.99
N ASP A 312 5.56 -16.35 -1.48
CA ASP A 312 6.86 -16.37 -2.15
C ASP A 312 6.70 -15.64 -3.48
N LEU A 313 7.52 -14.60 -3.67
CA LEU A 313 7.43 -13.69 -4.81
C LEU A 313 8.64 -13.83 -5.76
N SER A 314 9.36 -14.94 -5.63
CA SER A 314 10.53 -15.30 -6.46
C SER A 314 10.15 -15.86 -7.82
#